data_AF-A0A662A8R3-F1
#
_entry.id   AF-A0A662A8R3-F1
#
_cell.length_a   1.000
_cell.length_b   1.000
_cell.length_c   1.000
_cell.angle_alpha   90.00
_cell.angle_beta   90.00
_cell.angle_gamma   90.00
#
_symmetry.space_group_name_H-M   'P 1'
#
loop_
_entity.id
_entity.type
_entity.pdbx_description
1 polymer ?
#
loop_
_entity_poly.entity_id
_entity_poly.type
_entity_poly.pdbx_seq_one_letter_code
_entity_poly.pdbx_strand_id
1 'polypeptide(L)'
;MDRPWILFEAGMAKGKLDTPILGIALGLTLKKASNGPFAQFQNCSGSEDALCKLVFQLVDRIPNSEPDEETIRFHVQKFITSIDEIFSKRKENPKIDDIVEYNENDTSKLFEEIKVMFQDLPSRIDNRISPEYSDRKRRRFHPMMVEELMHISPNPYVGMLLALSLVKDKMPWLYEIGIETIRKIRSNISMKEKNVALMEFDEMTEMIGHHPIMDEFLMMNSKEDYMMVRELPRMLMKNMKRLIMKK
;
A
#
# COMPACT_ATOMS: atom_id res chain seq x y z
N MET A 1 -22.58 -22.19 12.81
CA MET A 1 -21.42 -21.87 11.96
C MET A 1 -20.12 -21.99 12.76
N ASP A 2 -20.17 -21.83 14.07
CA ASP A 2 -19.00 -21.68 14.95
C ASP A 2 -18.39 -23.01 15.41
N ARG A 3 -18.59 -24.09 14.64
CA ARG A 3 -17.99 -25.39 14.99
C ARG A 3 -16.48 -25.33 14.72
N PRO A 4 -15.62 -25.72 15.67
CA PRO A 4 -14.16 -25.55 15.54
C PRO A 4 -13.54 -26.15 14.28
N TRP A 5 -14.02 -27.33 13.84
CA TRP A 5 -13.50 -27.99 12.64
C TRP A 5 -13.85 -27.23 11.34
N ILE A 6 -15.04 -26.62 11.27
CA ILE A 6 -15.50 -25.82 10.13
C ILE A 6 -14.64 -24.55 9.97
N LEU A 7 -14.32 -23.90 11.09
CA LEU A 7 -13.48 -22.71 11.11
C LEU A 7 -12.02 -23.04 10.75
N PHE A 8 -11.51 -24.18 11.22
CA PHE A 8 -10.17 -24.66 10.91
C PHE A 8 -9.99 -24.95 9.42
N GLU A 9 -10.91 -25.71 8.81
CA GLU A 9 -10.85 -26.03 7.38
C GLU A 9 -10.98 -24.78 6.50
N ALA A 10 -11.90 -23.86 6.86
CA ALA A 10 -12.06 -22.60 6.15
C ALA A 10 -10.81 -21.72 6.20
N GLY A 11 -10.16 -21.64 7.36
CA GLY A 11 -8.88 -20.94 7.51
C GLY A 11 -7.75 -21.59 6.70
N MET A 12 -7.68 -22.92 6.69
CA MET A 12 -6.70 -23.67 5.91
C MET A 12 -6.88 -23.50 4.39
N ALA A 13 -8.13 -23.50 3.90
CA ALA A 13 -8.44 -23.35 2.49
C ALA A 13 -7.85 -22.06 1.92
N LYS A 14 -7.91 -20.96 2.69
CA LYS A 14 -7.31 -19.69 2.28
C LYS A 14 -5.78 -19.67 2.39
N GLY A 15 -5.22 -20.27 3.44
CA GLY A 15 -3.78 -20.22 3.72
C GLY A 15 -2.90 -20.96 2.70
N LYS A 16 -3.48 -21.84 1.87
CA LYS A 16 -2.72 -22.66 0.90
C LYS A 16 -2.86 -22.22 -0.56
N LEU A 17 -3.83 -21.36 -0.90
CA LEU A 17 -4.17 -21.06 -2.28
C LEU A 17 -4.25 -19.54 -2.51
N ASP A 18 -3.47 -19.04 -3.47
CA ASP A 18 -3.55 -17.65 -3.96
C ASP A 18 -4.78 -17.42 -4.87
N THR A 19 -5.67 -18.40 -4.96
CA THR A 19 -6.91 -18.32 -5.74
C THR A 19 -8.07 -17.79 -4.89
N PRO A 20 -8.98 -16.99 -5.48
CA PRO A 20 -10.18 -16.54 -4.78
C PRO A 20 -11.08 -17.73 -4.44
N ILE A 21 -11.55 -17.77 -3.19
CA ILE A 21 -12.49 -18.80 -2.71
C ILE A 21 -13.90 -18.20 -2.76
N LEU A 22 -14.79 -18.90 -3.43
CA LEU A 22 -16.20 -18.53 -3.58
C LEU A 22 -17.02 -19.26 -2.50
N GLY A 23 -17.79 -18.51 -1.72
CA GLY A 23 -18.69 -19.05 -0.69
C GLY A 23 -20.15 -18.93 -1.11
N ILE A 24 -20.98 -19.91 -0.77
CA ILE A 24 -22.43 -19.85 -1.00
C ILE A 24 -23.14 -19.97 0.36
N ALA A 25 -23.88 -18.93 0.73
CA ALA A 25 -24.68 -18.92 1.96
C ALA A 25 -26.05 -19.55 1.69
N LEU A 26 -26.30 -20.72 2.29
CA LEU A 26 -27.58 -21.43 2.20
C LEU A 26 -28.24 -21.51 3.59
N GLY A 27 -29.50 -21.06 3.69
CA GLY A 27 -30.26 -21.10 4.95
C GLY A 27 -29.71 -20.19 6.06
N LEU A 28 -28.84 -19.24 5.72
CA LEU A 28 -28.21 -18.30 6.64
C LEU A 28 -28.22 -16.89 6.04
N THR A 29 -28.29 -15.87 6.88
CA THR A 29 -28.13 -14.50 6.41
C THR A 29 -26.67 -14.24 6.03
N LEU A 30 -26.44 -13.43 4.99
CA LEU A 30 -25.10 -13.08 4.52
C LEU A 30 -24.22 -12.50 5.65
N LYS A 31 -24.82 -11.76 6.59
CA LYS A 31 -24.14 -11.24 7.78
C LYS A 31 -23.58 -12.35 8.69
N LYS A 32 -24.31 -13.45 8.86
CA LYS A 32 -23.84 -14.61 9.63
C LYS A 32 -22.79 -15.43 8.88
N ALA A 33 -22.85 -15.42 7.55
CA ALA A 33 -21.88 -16.10 6.68
C ALA A 33 -20.55 -15.33 6.54
N SER A 34 -20.56 -14.01 6.73
CA SER A 34 -19.37 -13.15 6.57
C SER A 34 -18.60 -12.88 7.87
N ASN A 35 -18.74 -13.74 8.87
CA ASN A 35 -18.00 -13.65 10.14
C ASN A 35 -16.83 -14.65 10.20
N GLY A 36 -15.78 -14.29 10.94
CA GLY A 36 -14.62 -15.17 11.17
C GLY A 36 -13.81 -15.45 9.90
N PRO A 37 -13.31 -16.68 9.67
CA PRO A 37 -12.47 -17.01 8.51
C PRO A 37 -13.23 -16.89 7.17
N PHE A 38 -14.56 -16.94 7.20
CA PHE A 38 -15.42 -16.79 6.02
C PHE A 38 -15.54 -15.34 5.53
N ALA A 39 -15.16 -14.35 6.35
CA ALA A 39 -15.13 -12.95 5.94
C ALA A 39 -14.16 -12.70 4.77
N GLN A 40 -13.20 -13.60 4.58
CA GLN A 40 -12.18 -13.52 3.54
C GLN A 40 -12.61 -14.17 2.22
N PHE A 41 -13.80 -14.78 2.18
CA PHE A 41 -14.36 -15.43 1.00
C PHE A 41 -15.22 -14.44 0.20
N GLN A 42 -15.31 -14.67 -1.10
CA GLN A 42 -16.30 -14.00 -1.95
C GLN A 42 -17.65 -14.69 -1.76
N ASN A 43 -18.41 -14.22 -0.77
CA ASN A 43 -19.67 -14.85 -0.36
C ASN A 43 -20.84 -14.40 -1.25
N CYS A 44 -21.61 -15.38 -1.72
CA CYS A 44 -22.86 -15.24 -2.45
C CYS A 44 -24.06 -15.51 -1.51
N SER A 45 -25.12 -14.70 -1.61
CA SER A 45 -26.32 -14.78 -0.76
C SER A 45 -27.21 -16.00 -1.00
N GLY A 46 -26.89 -16.84 -1.99
CA GLY A 46 -27.70 -18.02 -2.34
C GLY A 46 -29.05 -17.68 -2.97
N SER A 47 -29.31 -16.42 -3.32
CA SER A 47 -30.49 -16.02 -4.08
C SER A 47 -30.35 -16.42 -5.54
N GLU A 48 -31.48 -16.61 -6.23
CA GLU A 48 -31.52 -17.01 -7.64
C GLU A 48 -30.62 -16.13 -8.52
N ASP A 49 -30.76 -14.80 -8.42
CA ASP A 49 -29.95 -13.86 -9.20
C ASP A 49 -28.46 -13.92 -8.88
N ALA A 50 -28.11 -14.12 -7.60
CA ALA A 50 -26.72 -14.15 -7.17
C ALA A 50 -26.04 -15.46 -7.57
N LEU A 51 -26.77 -16.57 -7.52
CA LEU A 51 -26.32 -17.87 -8.02
C LEU A 51 -26.19 -17.87 -9.54
N CYS A 52 -27.15 -17.28 -10.28
CA CYS A 52 -27.04 -17.12 -11.73
C CYS A 52 -25.76 -16.38 -12.10
N LYS A 53 -25.50 -15.22 -11.48
CA LYS A 53 -24.27 -14.44 -11.70
C LYS A 53 -23.00 -15.24 -11.39
N LEU A 54 -23.00 -16.01 -10.30
CA LEU A 54 -21.87 -16.86 -9.94
C LEU A 54 -21.61 -17.93 -11.00
N VAL A 55 -22.68 -18.59 -11.49
CA VAL A 55 -22.57 -19.63 -12.52
C VAL A 55 -22.07 -19.03 -13.83
N PHE A 56 -22.58 -17.86 -14.24
CA PHE A 56 -22.07 -17.13 -15.40
C PHE A 56 -20.57 -16.85 -15.28
N GLN A 57 -20.12 -16.30 -14.15
CA GLN A 57 -18.70 -16.04 -13.91
C GLN A 57 -17.81 -17.29 -13.99
N LEU A 58 -18.35 -18.45 -13.64
CA LEU A 58 -17.64 -19.72 -13.74
C LEU A 58 -17.62 -20.27 -15.16
N VAL A 59 -18.75 -20.18 -15.88
CA VAL A 59 -18.88 -20.67 -17.25
C VAL A 59 -18.09 -19.81 -18.22
N ASP A 60 -18.16 -18.47 -18.11
CA ASP A 60 -17.39 -17.51 -18.93
C ASP A 60 -15.87 -17.72 -18.85
N ARG A 61 -15.39 -18.39 -17.80
CA ARG A 61 -13.98 -18.70 -17.61
C ARG A 61 -13.51 -19.87 -18.48
N ILE A 62 -14.43 -20.61 -19.10
CA ILE A 62 -14.16 -21.72 -20.00
C ILE A 62 -14.11 -21.19 -21.45
N PRO A 63 -12.99 -21.35 -22.18
CA PRO A 63 -12.90 -20.87 -23.56
C PRO A 63 -13.90 -21.63 -24.46
N ASN A 64 -14.60 -20.89 -25.34
CA ASN A 64 -15.63 -21.38 -26.26
C ASN A 64 -16.95 -21.84 -25.60
N SER A 65 -17.25 -21.43 -24.36
CA SER A 65 -18.60 -21.59 -23.81
C SER A 65 -19.52 -20.49 -24.33
N GLU A 66 -20.68 -20.86 -24.86
CA GLU A 66 -21.81 -19.96 -25.07
C GLU A 66 -22.86 -20.27 -23.97
N PRO A 67 -22.76 -19.64 -22.78
CA PRO A 67 -23.72 -19.88 -21.72
C PRO A 67 -25.10 -19.37 -22.13
N ASP A 68 -26.05 -20.28 -22.25
CA ASP A 68 -27.46 -19.93 -22.40
C ASP A 68 -28.07 -19.51 -21.05
N GLU A 69 -28.62 -18.30 -21.00
CA GLU A 69 -29.17 -17.71 -19.78
C GLU A 69 -30.39 -18.48 -19.26
N GLU A 70 -31.23 -18.96 -20.17
CA GLU A 70 -32.45 -19.68 -19.82
C GLU A 70 -32.12 -21.02 -19.18
N THR A 71 -31.16 -21.76 -19.75
CA THR A 71 -30.67 -23.04 -19.22
C THR A 71 -30.02 -22.87 -17.84
N ILE A 72 -29.17 -21.85 -17.65
CA ILE A 72 -28.52 -21.59 -16.36
C ILE A 72 -29.57 -21.25 -15.29
N ARG A 73 -30.52 -20.36 -15.59
CA ARG A 73 -31.59 -20.00 -14.66
C ARG A 73 -32.44 -21.21 -14.28
N PHE A 74 -32.80 -22.05 -15.25
CA PHE A 74 -33.53 -23.29 -15.01
C PHE A 74 -32.78 -24.24 -14.05
N HIS A 75 -31.47 -24.41 -14.23
CA HIS A 75 -30.66 -25.24 -13.34
C HIS A 75 -30.51 -24.65 -11.93
N VAL A 76 -30.35 -23.33 -11.82
CA VAL A 76 -30.30 -22.63 -10.53
C VAL A 76 -31.63 -22.78 -9.79
N GLN A 77 -32.76 -22.63 -10.49
CA GLN A 77 -34.08 -22.80 -9.89
C GLN A 77 -34.28 -24.23 -9.38
N LYS A 78 -33.93 -25.24 -10.18
CA LYS A 78 -33.96 -26.65 -9.77
C LYS A 78 -33.09 -26.92 -8.53
N PHE A 79 -31.92 -26.29 -8.46
CA PHE A 79 -31.02 -26.39 -7.31
C PHE A 79 -31.65 -25.79 -6.04
N ILE A 80 -32.26 -24.60 -6.14
CA ILE A 80 -32.97 -23.96 -5.02
C ILE A 80 -34.13 -24.83 -4.54
N THR A 81 -34.96 -25.35 -5.46
CA THR A 81 -36.07 -26.26 -5.09
C THR A 81 -35.58 -27.50 -4.35
N SER A 82 -34.47 -28.10 -4.81
CA SER A 82 -33.87 -29.27 -4.15
C SER A 82 -33.36 -28.94 -2.74
N ILE A 83 -32.81 -27.74 -2.55
CA ILE A 83 -32.36 -27.25 -1.23
C ILE A 83 -33.56 -27.02 -0.30
N ASP A 84 -34.63 -26.41 -0.79
CA ASP A 84 -35.83 -26.15 0.00
C ASP A 84 -36.51 -27.45 0.45
N GLU A 85 -36.49 -28.49 -0.38
CA GLU A 85 -36.93 -29.84 0.00
C GLU A 85 -36.06 -30.43 1.13
N ILE A 86 -34.74 -30.26 1.07
CA ILE A 86 -33.81 -30.73 2.11
C ILE A 86 -34.03 -29.96 3.42
N PHE A 87 -34.24 -28.64 3.35
CA PHE A 87 -34.53 -27.83 4.53
C PHE A 87 -35.88 -28.18 5.15
N SER A 88 -36.90 -28.44 4.33
CA SER A 88 -38.23 -28.86 4.78
C SER A 88 -38.18 -30.20 5.50
N LYS A 89 -37.46 -31.20 4.96
CA LYS A 89 -37.22 -32.50 5.61
C LYS A 89 -36.41 -32.39 6.91
N ARG A 90 -35.55 -31.37 7.06
CA ARG A 90 -34.78 -31.14 8.29
C ARG A 90 -35.57 -30.47 9.41
N LYS A 91 -36.59 -29.66 9.10
CA LYS A 91 -37.43 -28.98 10.11
C LYS A 91 -38.30 -29.96 10.93
N GLU A 92 -38.50 -31.19 10.46
CA GLU A 92 -39.27 -32.23 11.18
C GLU A 92 -38.53 -32.83 12.40
N ASN A 93 -37.27 -32.48 12.66
CA ASN A 93 -36.54 -32.84 13.87
C ASN A 93 -36.18 -31.58 14.69
N PRO A 94 -36.97 -31.19 15.70
CA PRO A 94 -36.71 -29.98 16.46
C PRO A 94 -35.69 -30.29 17.56
N LYS A 95 -34.48 -29.74 17.44
CA LYS A 95 -33.68 -29.40 18.63
C LYS A 95 -33.07 -28.01 18.48
N ILE A 96 -33.63 -27.13 19.30
CA ILE A 96 -33.09 -25.89 19.89
C ILE A 96 -33.37 -24.63 19.06
N ASP A 97 -34.48 -24.00 19.44
CA ASP A 97 -34.76 -22.58 19.28
C ASP A 97 -33.77 -21.76 20.14
N ASP A 98 -33.11 -20.79 19.53
CA ASP A 98 -32.69 -19.57 20.22
C ASP A 98 -33.51 -18.42 19.65
N ILE A 99 -34.62 -18.11 20.32
CA ILE A 99 -35.33 -16.84 20.16
C ILE A 99 -34.47 -15.79 20.86
N VAL A 100 -33.75 -14.97 20.09
CA VAL A 100 -33.07 -13.78 20.62
C VAL A 100 -34.03 -12.61 20.51
N GLU A 101 -34.50 -12.17 21.67
CA GLU A 101 -35.32 -10.97 21.88
C GLU A 101 -34.59 -9.73 21.35
N TYR A 102 -35.28 -8.94 20.51
CA TYR A 102 -34.70 -7.77 19.84
C TYR A 102 -34.60 -6.60 20.83
N ASN A 103 -33.42 -6.38 21.40
CA ASN A 103 -33.16 -5.28 22.31
C ASN A 103 -32.77 -4.03 21.52
N GLU A 104 -33.66 -3.03 21.41
CA GLU A 104 -33.39 -1.74 20.73
C GLU A 104 -32.14 -1.03 21.27
N ASN A 105 -31.78 -1.29 22.53
CA ASN A 105 -30.54 -0.78 23.15
C ASN A 105 -29.25 -1.26 22.47
N ASP A 106 -29.25 -2.44 21.85
CA ASP A 106 -28.07 -2.93 21.12
C ASP A 106 -27.89 -2.22 19.78
N THR A 107 -28.98 -1.76 19.16
CA THR A 107 -28.87 -0.92 17.95
C THR A 107 -28.26 0.44 18.28
N SER A 108 -28.66 1.07 19.37
CA SER A 108 -28.08 2.33 19.84
C SER A 108 -26.60 2.21 20.18
N LYS A 109 -26.19 1.11 20.83
CA LYS A 109 -24.77 0.80 21.09
C LYS A 109 -23.98 0.55 19.81
N LEU A 110 -24.57 -0.16 18.83
CA LEU A 110 -23.94 -0.35 17.51
C LEU A 110 -23.77 0.97 16.76
N PHE A 111 -24.76 1.86 16.82
CA PHE A 111 -24.67 3.19 16.21
C PHE A 111 -23.65 4.07 16.93
N GLU A 112 -23.52 3.96 18.24
CA GLU A 112 -22.50 4.65 19.02
C GLU A 112 -21.10 4.11 18.70
N GLU A 113 -20.94 2.79 18.57
CA GLU A 113 -19.69 2.16 18.14
C GLU A 113 -19.33 2.51 16.69
N ILE A 114 -20.32 2.54 15.77
CA ILE A 114 -20.15 3.03 14.40
C ILE A 114 -19.75 4.51 14.40
N LYS A 115 -20.34 5.34 15.27
CA LYS A 115 -20.00 6.76 15.38
C LYS A 115 -18.58 6.96 15.90
N VAL A 116 -18.15 6.18 16.89
CA VAL A 116 -16.76 6.17 17.38
C VAL A 116 -15.81 5.71 16.27
N MET A 117 -16.16 4.66 15.52
CA MET A 117 -15.38 4.22 14.35
C MET A 117 -15.30 5.28 13.25
N PHE A 118 -16.38 6.03 13.00
CA PHE A 118 -16.42 7.14 12.03
C PHE A 118 -15.69 8.38 12.51
N GLN A 119 -15.58 8.62 13.82
CA GLN A 119 -14.75 9.68 14.38
C GLN A 119 -13.25 9.32 14.32
N ASP A 120 -12.93 8.03 14.52
CA ASP A 120 -11.58 7.50 14.37
C ASP A 120 -11.13 7.33 12.90
N LEU A 121 -12.08 7.22 11.98
CA LEU A 121 -11.82 7.00 10.55
C LEU A 121 -11.01 8.14 9.93
N PRO A 122 -11.36 9.43 10.09
CA PRO A 122 -10.53 10.55 9.66
C PRO A 122 -9.10 10.44 10.17
N SER A 123 -8.90 10.11 11.45
CA SER A 123 -7.55 9.96 12.02
C SER A 123 -6.78 8.78 11.43
N ARG A 124 -7.47 7.66 11.10
CA ARG A 124 -6.85 6.48 10.45
C ARG A 124 -6.63 6.68 8.95
N ILE A 125 -7.47 7.49 8.32
CA ILE A 125 -7.40 7.88 6.91
C ILE A 125 -6.31 8.92 6.72
N ASP A 126 -6.18 9.94 7.57
CA ASP A 126 -5.05 10.89 7.56
C ASP A 126 -3.70 10.16 7.66
N ASN A 127 -3.62 9.12 8.50
CA ASN A 127 -2.45 8.26 8.59
C ASN A 127 -2.16 7.38 7.35
N ARG A 128 -3.13 7.22 6.43
CA ARG A 128 -2.99 6.43 5.19
C ARG A 128 -2.95 7.28 3.91
N ILE A 129 -3.59 8.44 3.91
CA ILE A 129 -3.70 9.35 2.77
C ILE A 129 -2.53 10.33 2.71
N SER A 130 -1.90 10.66 3.83
CA SER A 130 -0.62 11.37 3.80
C SER A 130 0.56 10.39 3.72
N PRO A 131 1.18 10.18 2.53
CA PRO A 131 2.49 9.54 2.45
C PRO A 131 3.53 10.28 3.32
N GLU A 132 3.30 11.56 3.68
CA GLU A 132 4.13 12.35 4.62
C GLU A 132 4.42 11.67 5.96
N TYR A 133 3.50 10.86 6.50
CA TYR A 133 3.65 10.29 7.83
C TYR A 133 4.33 8.91 7.81
N SER A 134 4.31 8.21 6.67
CA SER A 134 4.96 6.91 6.50
C SER A 134 6.49 7.04 6.43
N ASP A 135 6.99 8.18 5.95
CA ASP A 135 8.43 8.45 5.93
C ASP A 135 9.03 8.67 7.33
N ARG A 136 8.21 8.88 8.36
CA ARG A 136 8.69 9.04 9.76
C ARG A 136 9.37 7.80 10.32
N LYS A 137 9.19 6.62 9.70
CA LYS A 137 9.89 5.37 10.07
C LYS A 137 11.08 5.04 9.20
N ARG A 138 11.34 5.77 8.10
CA ARG A 138 12.58 5.61 7.33
C ARG A 138 13.70 6.34 8.06
N ARG A 139 14.43 5.58 8.89
CA ARG A 139 15.77 5.82 9.46
C ARG A 139 16.19 7.29 9.46
N ARG A 140 16.32 7.89 10.65
CA ARG A 140 16.96 9.20 10.85
C ARG A 140 18.30 9.23 10.11
N PHE A 141 18.35 9.90 8.96
CA PHE A 141 19.56 10.00 8.16
C PHE A 141 20.38 11.18 8.67
N HIS A 142 21.41 10.90 9.47
CA HIS A 142 22.30 11.95 9.95
C HIS A 142 23.27 12.40 8.84
N PRO A 143 23.51 13.71 8.64
CA PRO A 143 24.41 14.23 7.60
C PRO A 143 25.79 13.58 7.59
N MET A 144 26.38 13.26 8.75
CA MET A 144 27.69 12.60 8.83
C MET A 144 27.75 11.25 8.09
N MET A 145 26.64 10.50 7.99
CA MET A 145 26.63 9.23 7.26
C MET A 145 26.90 9.45 5.75
N VAL A 146 26.49 10.61 5.23
CA VAL A 146 26.75 10.96 3.83
C VAL A 146 28.23 11.28 3.61
N GLU A 147 28.89 11.91 4.59
CA GLU A 147 30.35 12.13 4.53
C GLU A 147 31.10 10.80 4.50
N GLU A 148 30.72 9.87 5.36
CA GLU A 148 31.33 8.53 5.43
C GLU A 148 31.15 7.76 4.11
N LEU A 149 29.96 7.83 3.51
CA LEU A 149 29.68 7.18 2.23
C LEU A 149 30.49 7.77 1.07
N MET A 150 30.77 9.06 1.06
CA MET A 150 31.67 9.66 0.06
C MET A 150 33.10 9.11 0.14
N HIS A 151 33.49 8.57 1.29
CA HIS A 151 34.82 8.04 1.57
C HIS A 151 34.91 6.51 1.61
N ILE A 152 33.79 5.79 1.48
CA ILE A 152 33.75 4.32 1.56
C ILE A 152 34.48 3.62 0.41
N SER A 153 34.46 4.25 -0.77
CA SER A 153 35.04 3.68 -1.98
C SER A 153 36.45 4.22 -2.19
N PRO A 154 37.41 3.36 -2.59
CA PRO A 154 38.75 3.81 -2.97
C PRO A 154 38.72 4.75 -4.18
N ASN A 155 37.70 4.63 -5.04
CA ASN A 155 37.43 5.59 -6.10
C ASN A 155 36.54 6.74 -5.57
N PRO A 156 37.06 7.98 -5.47
CA PRO A 156 36.32 9.11 -4.93
C PRO A 156 35.06 9.49 -5.74
N TYR A 157 35.06 9.23 -7.05
CA TYR A 157 33.89 9.49 -7.90
C TYR A 157 32.72 8.54 -7.57
N VAL A 158 33.02 7.29 -7.23
CA VAL A 158 32.00 6.29 -6.86
C VAL A 158 31.37 6.62 -5.52
N GLY A 159 32.19 7.02 -4.52
CA GLY A 159 31.67 7.48 -3.23
C GLY A 159 30.73 8.66 -3.38
N MET A 160 31.07 9.61 -4.26
CA MET A 160 30.24 10.76 -4.57
C MET A 160 28.90 10.37 -5.22
N LEU A 161 28.90 9.41 -6.15
CA LEU A 161 27.67 8.91 -6.78
C LEU A 161 26.78 8.15 -5.77
N LEU A 162 27.38 7.39 -4.85
CA LEU A 162 26.64 6.73 -3.78
C LEU A 162 25.95 7.75 -2.86
N ALA A 163 26.67 8.81 -2.47
CA ALA A 163 26.10 9.90 -1.69
C ALA A 163 24.93 10.60 -2.39
N LEU A 164 25.07 10.91 -3.68
CA LEU A 164 23.97 11.49 -4.47
C LEU A 164 22.78 10.53 -4.59
N SER A 165 23.00 9.23 -4.72
CA SER A 165 21.91 8.25 -4.87
C SER A 165 20.95 8.23 -3.68
N LEU A 166 21.43 8.56 -2.48
CA LEU A 166 20.59 8.63 -1.27
C LEU A 166 19.55 9.74 -1.31
N VAL A 167 19.81 10.80 -2.06
CA VAL A 167 18.92 11.96 -2.15
C VAL A 167 18.13 12.02 -3.44
N LYS A 168 18.20 10.98 -4.26
CA LYS A 168 17.45 10.89 -5.51
C LYS A 168 15.94 11.06 -5.30
N ASP A 169 15.38 10.42 -4.28
CA ASP A 169 13.94 10.43 -4.03
C ASP A 169 13.48 11.73 -3.36
N LYS A 170 14.29 12.29 -2.44
CA LYS A 170 13.93 13.49 -1.65
C LYS A 170 14.33 14.81 -2.30
N MET A 171 15.42 14.83 -3.06
CA MET A 171 16.00 16.02 -3.69
C MET A 171 16.43 15.70 -5.12
N PRO A 172 15.48 15.36 -6.02
CA PRO A 172 15.80 14.96 -7.39
C PRO A 172 16.63 16.02 -8.14
N TRP A 173 16.40 17.31 -7.89
CA TRP A 173 17.23 18.39 -8.48
C TRP A 173 18.70 18.29 -8.07
N LEU A 174 18.98 18.02 -6.79
CA LEU A 174 20.35 17.93 -6.28
C LEU A 174 21.06 16.70 -6.86
N TYR A 175 20.32 15.60 -7.02
CA TYR A 175 20.82 14.39 -7.67
C TYR A 175 21.19 14.64 -9.13
N GLU A 176 20.29 15.24 -9.92
CA GLU A 176 20.51 15.48 -11.35
C GLU A 176 21.67 16.45 -11.58
N ILE A 177 21.65 17.61 -10.90
CA ILE A 177 22.71 18.62 -11.02
C ILE A 177 24.04 18.03 -10.52
N GLY A 178 24.03 17.30 -9.40
CA GLY A 178 25.23 16.67 -8.85
C GLY A 178 25.86 15.65 -9.80
N ILE A 179 25.05 14.82 -10.48
CA ILE A 179 25.55 13.87 -11.49
C ILE A 179 26.13 14.61 -12.68
N GLU A 180 25.47 15.65 -13.17
CA GLU A 180 25.97 16.46 -14.28
C GLU A 180 27.34 17.07 -13.94
N THR A 181 27.47 17.67 -12.76
CA THR A 181 28.72 18.26 -12.28
C THR A 181 29.83 17.21 -12.16
N ILE A 182 29.54 16.01 -11.63
CA ILE A 182 30.52 14.92 -11.56
C ILE A 182 30.97 14.48 -12.95
N ARG A 183 30.05 14.38 -13.92
CA ARG A 183 30.38 14.03 -15.31
C ARG A 183 31.29 15.09 -15.94
N LYS A 184 31.02 16.38 -15.73
CA LYS A 184 31.89 17.49 -16.15
C LYS A 184 33.27 17.46 -15.46
N ILE A 185 33.34 17.16 -14.16
CA ILE A 185 34.63 17.06 -13.45
C ILE A 185 35.46 15.86 -13.94
N ARG A 186 34.81 14.74 -14.24
CA ARG A 186 35.45 13.52 -14.74
C ARG A 186 35.97 13.68 -16.17
N SER A 187 35.32 14.49 -16.99
CA SER A 187 35.72 14.71 -18.37
C SER A 187 37.07 15.44 -18.48
N ASN A 188 37.67 15.37 -19.66
CA ASN A 188 38.97 15.97 -19.94
C ASN A 188 38.83 17.45 -20.36
N ILE A 189 38.11 18.23 -19.56
CA ILE A 189 37.91 19.68 -19.77
C ILE A 189 38.94 20.49 -19.00
N SER A 190 39.09 21.77 -19.37
CA SER A 190 40.03 22.67 -18.73
C SER A 190 39.69 22.91 -17.26
N MET A 191 40.70 23.24 -16.45
CA MET A 191 40.51 23.56 -15.03
C MET A 191 39.52 24.72 -14.82
N LYS A 192 39.53 25.69 -15.74
CA LYS A 192 38.59 26.83 -15.73
C LYS A 192 37.15 26.36 -15.89
N GLU A 193 36.88 25.49 -16.86
CA GLU A 193 35.52 24.95 -17.08
C GLU A 193 35.05 24.08 -15.92
N LYS A 194 35.96 23.35 -15.25
CA LYS A 194 35.60 22.62 -14.01
C LYS A 194 35.20 23.56 -12.89
N ASN A 195 35.89 24.68 -12.73
CA ASN A 195 35.53 25.69 -11.74
C ASN A 195 34.20 26.36 -12.07
N VAL A 196 33.91 26.60 -13.35
CA VAL A 196 32.59 27.10 -13.79
C VAL A 196 31.50 26.08 -13.44
N ALA A 197 31.70 24.79 -13.71
CA ALA A 197 30.73 23.74 -13.34
C ALA A 197 30.50 23.63 -11.81
N LEU A 198 31.51 23.91 -10.99
CA LEU A 198 31.33 24.02 -9.54
C LEU A 198 30.54 25.28 -9.16
N MET A 199 30.82 26.41 -9.79
CA MET A 199 30.11 27.66 -9.53
C MET A 199 28.62 27.51 -9.87
N GLU A 200 28.30 26.93 -11.03
CA GLU A 200 26.94 26.60 -11.44
C GLU A 200 26.23 25.70 -10.41
N PHE A 201 26.92 24.68 -9.88
CA PHE A 201 26.37 23.82 -8.83
C PHE A 201 26.08 24.60 -7.54
N ASP A 202 27.00 25.49 -7.11
CA ASP A 202 26.82 26.33 -5.92
C ASP A 202 25.60 27.23 -6.08
N GLU A 203 25.55 27.99 -7.18
CA GLU A 203 24.48 28.95 -7.46
C GLU A 203 23.11 28.28 -7.51
N MET A 204 23.00 27.13 -8.20
CA MET A 204 21.75 26.39 -8.28
C MET A 204 21.32 25.83 -6.93
N THR A 205 22.25 25.30 -6.13
CA THR A 205 21.91 24.74 -4.82
C THR A 205 21.56 25.81 -3.80
N GLU A 206 22.21 26.98 -3.84
CA GLU A 206 21.86 28.13 -3.03
C GLU A 206 20.49 28.71 -3.43
N MET A 207 20.23 28.88 -4.72
CA MET A 207 18.94 29.40 -5.21
C MET A 207 17.77 28.52 -4.75
N ILE A 208 17.91 27.20 -4.88
CA ILE A 208 16.85 26.25 -4.53
C ILE A 208 16.73 26.11 -3.00
N GLY A 209 17.85 26.09 -2.28
CA GLY A 209 17.85 25.92 -0.82
C GLY A 209 17.33 27.11 -0.03
N HIS A 210 17.27 28.32 -0.60
CA HIS A 210 16.78 29.53 0.08
C HIS A 210 15.42 30.01 -0.42
N HIS A 211 14.79 29.29 -1.35
CA HIS A 211 13.52 29.74 -1.91
C HIS A 211 12.34 29.43 -0.95
N PRO A 212 11.48 30.40 -0.62
CA PRO A 212 10.36 30.18 0.32
C PRO A 212 9.41 29.05 -0.08
N ILE A 213 9.14 28.90 -1.39
CA ILE A 213 8.35 27.77 -1.92
C ILE A 213 9.04 26.43 -1.64
N MET A 214 10.37 26.38 -1.66
CA MET A 214 11.10 25.15 -1.38
C MET A 214 11.05 24.80 0.10
N ASP A 215 11.11 25.78 1.01
CA ASP A 215 10.95 25.52 2.46
C ASP A 215 9.58 24.88 2.77
N GLU A 216 8.52 25.26 2.06
CA GLU A 216 7.16 24.71 2.20
C GLU A 216 6.97 23.38 1.45
N PHE A 217 7.50 23.27 0.22
CA PHE A 217 7.36 22.09 -0.66
C PHE A 217 8.24 20.91 -0.23
N LEU A 218 9.43 21.16 0.33
CA LEU A 218 10.33 20.13 0.86
C LEU A 218 9.85 19.51 2.17
N MET A 219 8.75 20.02 2.73
CA MET A 219 8.16 19.52 3.97
C MET A 219 9.21 19.30 5.04
N MET A 220 9.92 20.39 5.36
CA MET A 220 10.91 20.50 6.45
C MET A 220 10.21 20.44 7.81
N ASN A 221 9.48 19.34 8.03
CA ASN A 221 8.70 19.04 9.22
C ASN A 221 9.61 18.65 10.40
N SER A 222 10.88 18.29 10.11
CA SER A 222 11.88 17.95 11.11
C SER A 222 13.14 18.82 10.98
N LYS A 223 13.79 19.08 12.12
CA LYS A 223 15.08 19.78 12.18
C LYS A 223 16.17 19.05 11.37
N GLU A 224 16.10 17.72 11.30
CA GLU A 224 17.06 16.89 10.58
C GLU A 224 16.95 17.10 9.06
N ASP A 225 15.72 17.16 8.52
CA ASP A 225 15.49 17.44 7.10
C ASP A 225 15.94 18.87 6.73
N TYR A 226 15.70 19.85 7.61
CA TYR A 226 16.23 21.20 7.45
C TYR A 226 17.76 21.20 7.37
N MET A 227 18.43 20.49 8.29
CA MET A 227 19.88 20.37 8.29
C MET A 227 20.40 19.67 7.03
N MET A 228 19.71 18.63 6.54
CA MET A 228 20.07 17.93 5.31
C MET A 228 20.04 18.85 4.09
N VAL A 229 18.98 19.63 3.91
CA VAL A 229 18.85 20.56 2.77
C VAL A 229 19.95 21.63 2.77
N ARG A 230 20.38 22.08 3.96
CA ARG A 230 21.41 23.12 4.11
C ARG A 230 22.84 22.60 4.03
N GLU A 231 23.13 21.48 4.68
CA GLU A 231 24.50 20.99 4.83
C GLU A 231 24.93 20.09 3.68
N LEU A 232 24.00 19.30 3.11
CA LEU A 232 24.36 18.34 2.08
C LEU A 232 24.99 19.00 0.83
N PRO A 233 24.44 20.09 0.26
CA PRO A 233 25.09 20.76 -0.87
C PRO A 233 26.51 21.23 -0.56
N ARG A 234 26.75 21.75 0.65
CA ARG A 234 28.07 22.19 1.11
C ARG A 234 29.05 21.03 1.21
N MET A 235 28.60 19.90 1.75
CA MET A 235 29.41 18.68 1.85
C MET A 235 29.78 18.13 0.47
N LEU A 236 28.83 18.11 -0.45
CA LEU A 236 29.06 17.69 -1.83
C LEU A 236 30.06 18.64 -2.50
N MET A 237 29.85 19.95 -2.41
CA MET A 237 30.74 20.98 -2.96
C MET A 237 32.19 20.83 -2.45
N LYS A 238 32.37 20.67 -1.14
CA LYS A 238 33.69 20.45 -0.53
C LYS A 238 34.39 19.21 -1.11
N ASN A 239 33.66 18.12 -1.30
CA ASN A 239 34.24 16.91 -1.87
C ASN A 239 34.51 17.03 -3.37
N MET A 240 33.64 17.70 -4.14
CA MET A 240 33.92 17.98 -5.56
C MET A 240 35.18 18.85 -5.74
N LYS A 241 35.37 19.89 -4.90
CA LYS A 241 36.60 20.70 -4.88
C LYS A 241 37.84 19.84 -4.61
N ARG A 242 37.76 18.88 -3.68
CA ARG A 242 38.85 17.92 -3.41
C ARG A 242 39.18 17.03 -4.61
N LEU A 243 38.19 16.61 -5.39
CA LEU A 243 38.39 15.81 -6.61
C LEU A 243 39.21 16.56 -7.66
N ILE A 244 39.00 17.87 -7.74
CA ILE A 244 39.69 18.75 -8.67
C ILE A 244 41.14 19.00 -8.22
N MET A 245 41.38 19.19 -6.92
CA MET A 245 42.72 19.46 -6.37
C MET A 245 43.65 18.24 -6.29
N LYS A 246 43.12 17.01 -6.29
CA LYS A 246 43.91 15.77 -6.20
C LYS A 246 44.45 15.27 -7.56
N LYS A 247 44.20 16.00 -8.65
CA LYS A 247 44.82 15.78 -9.96
C LYS A 247 46.01 16.70 -10.14
#